data_AF-A0A955WG63-F1
#
_entry.id   AF-A0A955WG63-F1
#
_cell.length_a   1.000
_cell.length_b   1.000
_cell.length_c   1.000
_cell.angle_alpha   90.00
_cell.angle_beta   90.00
_cell.angle_gamma   90.00
#
_symmetry.space_group_name_H-M   'P 1'
#
loop_
_entity.id
_entity.type
_entity.pdbx_description
1 polymer ?
#
loop_
_entity_poly.entity_id
_entity_poly.type
_entity_poly.pdbx_seq_one_letter_code
_entity_poly.pdbx_strand_id
1 'polypeptide(L)'
;MEYAVFCILLLVSAFFSGSETALFSIGKVAFARLQQSERRVDRMIADLLASPRDLLITVLLGNELTNIALSITSASITSRFLHGYSLVTQAALSAATVVPLLLVFGEVTPKTFAAQRAEGLARAVARPLRL
;
A
#
# COMPACT_ATOMS: atom_id res chain seq x y z
N MET A 1 -16.88 -13.49 -6.42
CA MET A 1 -16.28 -13.13 -5.12
C MET A 1 -14.78 -12.93 -5.23
N GLU A 2 -14.02 -13.89 -5.78
CA GLU A 2 -12.54 -13.81 -5.88
C GLU A 2 -12.03 -12.52 -6.57
N TYR A 3 -12.64 -12.11 -7.68
CA TYR A 3 -12.27 -10.85 -8.35
C TYR A 3 -12.51 -9.60 -7.49
N ALA A 4 -13.58 -9.57 -6.70
CA ALA A 4 -13.84 -8.45 -5.79
C ALA A 4 -12.78 -8.40 -4.68
N VAL A 5 -12.42 -9.57 -4.12
CA VAL A 5 -11.33 -9.70 -3.15
C VAL A 5 -10.01 -9.23 -3.76
N PHE A 6 -9.70 -9.64 -4.99
CA PHE A 6 -8.51 -9.19 -5.71
C PHE A 6 -8.45 -7.66 -5.86
N CYS A 7 -9.55 -7.04 -6.33
CA CYS A 7 -9.61 -5.58 -6.47
C CYS A 7 -9.46 -4.86 -5.12
N ILE A 8 -10.07 -5.39 -4.05
CA ILE A 8 -9.93 -4.83 -2.71
C ILE A 8 -8.48 -4.92 -2.23
N LEU A 9 -7.84 -6.08 -2.37
CA LEU A 9 -6.44 -6.29 -1.98
C LEU A 9 -5.49 -5.36 -2.76
N LEU A 10 -5.75 -5.15 -4.06
CA LEU A 10 -4.97 -4.22 -4.87
C LEU A 10 -5.09 -2.78 -4.34
N LEU A 11 -6.29 -2.36 -3.93
CA LEU A 11 -6.51 -1.05 -3.30
C LEU A 11 -5.85 -0.93 -1.91
N VAL A 12 -5.85 -2.01 -1.13
CA VAL A 12 -5.18 -2.05 0.18
C VAL A 12 -3.66 -1.97 0.02
N SER A 13 -3.08 -2.65 -0.97
CA SER A 13 -1.66 -2.55 -1.33
C SER A 13 -1.32 -1.11 -1.73
N ALA A 14 -2.13 -0.50 -2.61
CA ALA A 14 -2.01 0.90 -3.00
C ALA A 14 -2.08 1.87 -1.80
N PHE A 15 -2.96 1.58 -0.83
CA PHE A 15 -3.09 2.36 0.39
C PHE A 15 -1.81 2.28 1.25
N PHE A 16 -1.27 1.08 1.53
CA PHE A 16 -0.06 0.95 2.35
C PHE A 16 1.15 1.57 1.67
N SER A 17 1.38 1.24 0.40
CA SER A 17 2.49 1.74 -0.41
C SER A 17 2.46 3.27 -0.58
N GLY A 18 1.27 3.83 -0.80
CA GLY A 18 1.04 5.27 -0.85
C GLY A 18 1.20 5.95 0.51
N SER A 19 0.74 5.31 1.59
CA SER A 19 0.87 5.84 2.96
C SER A 19 2.32 5.97 3.40
N GLU A 20 3.13 4.94 3.13
CA GLU A 20 4.58 4.95 3.36
C GLU A 20 5.19 6.19 2.71
N THR A 21 5.00 6.33 1.39
CA THR A 21 5.63 7.42 0.64
C THR A 21 5.09 8.78 1.08
N ALA A 22 3.80 8.91 1.36
CA ALA A 22 3.21 10.18 1.80
C ALA A 22 3.77 10.64 3.14
N LEU A 23 3.91 9.73 4.12
CA LEU A 23 4.41 10.05 5.46
C LEU A 23 5.91 10.34 5.43
N PHE A 24 6.70 9.50 4.76
CA PHE A 24 8.16 9.63 4.73
C PHE A 24 8.68 10.69 3.74
N SER A 25 7.84 11.21 2.85
CA SER A 25 8.18 12.37 2.01
C SER A 25 8.00 13.72 2.71
N ILE A 26 7.47 13.75 3.94
CA ILE A 26 7.31 14.99 4.71
C ILE A 26 8.70 15.49 5.14
N GLY A 27 9.12 16.63 4.58
CA GLY A 27 10.39 17.26 4.94
C GLY A 27 10.39 17.86 6.35
N LYS A 28 11.59 18.11 6.89
CA LYS A 28 11.79 18.64 8.25
C LYS A 28 11.01 19.94 8.54
N VAL A 29 10.97 20.85 7.57
CA VAL A 29 10.23 22.12 7.70
C VAL A 29 8.73 21.88 7.80
N ALA A 30 8.18 21.01 6.95
CA ALA A 30 6.77 20.65 6.99
C ALA A 30 6.41 19.94 8.29
N PHE A 31 7.26 19.01 8.75
CA PHE A 31 7.08 18.33 10.04
C PHE A 31 7.03 19.30 11.23
N ALA A 32 7.95 20.28 11.29
CA ALA A 32 7.92 21.32 12.33
C ALA A 32 6.61 22.13 12.31
N ARG A 33 6.08 22.44 11.11
CA ARG A 33 4.76 23.10 10.98
C ARG A 33 3.62 22.21 11.48
N LEU A 34 3.65 20.91 11.19
CA LEU A 34 2.63 19.96 11.63
C LEU A 34 2.59 19.84 13.16
N GLN A 35 3.74 19.88 13.83
CA GLN A 35 3.82 19.87 15.30
C GLN A 35 3.16 21.09 15.95
N GLN A 36 3.24 22.26 15.31
CA GLN A 36 2.67 23.51 15.80
C GLN A 36 1.20 23.72 15.36
N SER A 37 0.64 22.77 14.60
CA SER A 37 -0.71 22.91 14.04
C SER A 37 -1.80 22.67 15.10
N GLU A 38 -2.80 23.55 15.11
CA GLU A 38 -4.04 23.41 15.88
C GLU A 38 -4.90 22.22 15.39
N ARG A 39 -4.69 21.76 14.15
CA ARG A 39 -5.48 20.68 13.54
C ARG A 39 -5.12 19.32 14.13
N ARG A 40 -6.12 18.61 14.64
CA ARG A 40 -5.94 17.27 15.23
C ARG A 40 -5.26 16.27 14.28
N VAL A 41 -5.58 16.30 12.99
CA VAL A 41 -4.99 15.39 11.99
C VAL A 41 -3.50 15.68 11.75
N ASP A 42 -3.08 16.94 11.82
CA ASP A 42 -1.67 17.30 11.66
C ASP A 42 -0.84 16.80 12.85
N ARG A 43 -1.39 16.90 14.07
CA ARG A 43 -0.80 16.29 15.26
C ARG A 43 -0.73 14.77 15.17
N MET A 44 -1.74 14.11 14.58
CA MET A 44 -1.69 12.66 14.33
C MET A 44 -0.51 12.28 13.43
N ILE A 45 -0.28 13.03 12.35
CA ILE A 45 0.88 12.80 11.47
C ILE A 45 2.19 12.99 12.26
N ALA A 46 2.27 14.05 13.06
CA ALA A 46 3.46 14.32 13.87
C ALA A 46 3.73 13.19 14.88
N ASP A 47 2.69 12.67 15.54
CA ASP A 47 2.77 11.55 16.47
C ASP A 47 3.23 10.26 15.76
N LEU A 48 2.67 9.95 14.59
CA LEU A 48 3.07 8.78 13.78
C LEU A 48 4.55 8.87 13.36
N LEU A 49 5.00 10.06 12.96
CA LEU A 49 6.39 10.31 12.57
C LEU A 49 7.34 10.46 13.77
N ALA A 50 6.85 10.54 15.01
CA ALA A 50 7.68 10.54 16.21
C ALA A 50 8.24 9.14 16.53
N SER A 51 7.55 8.09 16.10
CA SER A 51 7.99 6.69 16.15
C SER A 51 8.12 6.10 14.74
N PRO A 52 9.03 6.64 13.89
CA PRO A 52 9.06 6.31 12.47
C PRO A 52 9.42 4.84 12.21
N ARG A 53 10.17 4.21 13.12
CA ARG A 53 10.54 2.79 12.99
C ARG A 53 9.34 1.87 13.11
N ASP A 54 8.49 2.07 14.12
CA ASP A 54 7.32 1.23 14.35
C ASP A 54 6.27 1.44 13.27
N LEU A 55 6.07 2.70 12.85
CA LEU A 55 5.23 3.05 11.71
C LEU A 55 5.70 2.33 10.43
N LEU A 56 6.99 2.41 10.12
CA LEU A 56 7.56 1.80 8.93
C LEU A 56 7.36 0.28 8.93
N ILE A 57 7.63 -0.37 10.06
CA ILE A 57 7.44 -1.82 10.21
C ILE A 57 5.98 -2.19 9.95
N THR A 58 5.02 -1.49 10.56
CA THR A 58 3.59 -1.76 10.39
C THR A 58 3.14 -1.59 8.95
N VAL A 59 3.54 -0.49 8.30
CA VAL A 59 3.13 -0.20 6.91
C VAL A 59 3.75 -1.19 5.93
N LEU A 60 5.04 -1.52 6.10
CA LEU A 60 5.72 -2.52 5.27
C LEU A 60 5.11 -3.91 5.45
N LEU A 61 4.86 -4.34 6.69
CA LEU A 61 4.21 -5.62 6.95
C LEU A 61 2.81 -5.67 6.33
N GLY A 62 2.01 -4.60 6.48
CA GLY A 62 0.69 -4.49 5.87
C GLY A 62 0.74 -4.62 4.34
N ASN A 63 1.72 -3.96 3.71
CA ASN A 63 1.94 -4.04 2.26
C ASN A 63 2.31 -5.47 1.82
N GLU A 64 3.33 -6.07 2.45
CA GLU A 64 3.81 -7.40 2.09
C GLU A 64 2.76 -8.48 2.33
N LEU A 65 2.02 -8.43 3.44
CA LEU A 65 0.92 -9.36 3.71
C LEU A 65 -0.19 -9.23 2.65
N THR A 66 -0.52 -8.01 2.25
CA THR A 66 -1.52 -7.76 1.21
C THR A 66 -1.05 -8.28 -0.15
N ASN A 67 0.23 -8.08 -0.49
CA ASN A 67 0.83 -8.58 -1.72
C ASN A 67 0.82 -10.12 -1.77
N ILE A 68 1.15 -10.79 -0.65
CA ILE A 68 1.07 -12.25 -0.54
C ILE A 68 -0.38 -12.72 -0.70
N ALA A 69 -1.34 -12.08 -0.01
CA ALA A 69 -2.75 -12.42 -0.13
C ALA A 69 -3.28 -12.23 -1.56
N LEU A 70 -2.83 -11.18 -2.26
CA LEU A 70 -3.16 -10.94 -3.67
C LEU A 70 -2.60 -12.06 -4.55
N SER A 71 -1.35 -12.48 -4.31
CA SER A 71 -0.70 -13.59 -5.03
C SER A 71 -1.45 -14.90 -4.86
N ILE A 72 -1.86 -15.24 -3.62
CA ILE A 72 -2.67 -16.44 -3.33
C ILE A 72 -4.03 -16.36 -4.04
N THR A 73 -4.70 -15.20 -3.96
CA THR A 73 -6.00 -14.97 -4.61
C THR A 73 -5.88 -15.10 -6.13
N SER A 74 -4.81 -14.55 -6.72
CA SER A 74 -4.50 -14.66 -8.14
C SER A 74 -4.32 -16.12 -8.55
N ALA A 75 -3.55 -16.90 -7.80
CA ALA A 75 -3.33 -18.30 -8.11
C ALA A 75 -4.65 -19.09 -8.14
N SER A 76 -5.56 -18.81 -7.19
CA SER A 76 -6.92 -19.38 -7.20
C SER A 76 -7.68 -19.03 -8.48
N ILE A 77 -7.71 -17.74 -8.85
CA ILE A 77 -8.39 -17.27 -10.07
C ILE A 77 -7.80 -17.94 -11.31
N THR A 78 -6.48 -17.93 -11.47
CA THR A 78 -5.79 -18.46 -12.65
C THR A 78 -5.97 -19.97 -12.81
N SER A 79 -6.00 -20.73 -11.71
CA SER A 79 -6.21 -22.19 -11.73
C SER A 79 -7.51 -22.59 -12.45
N ARG A 80 -8.54 -21.73 -12.40
CA ARG A 80 -9.84 -21.98 -13.02
C ARG A 80 -9.83 -21.88 -14.55
N PHE A 81 -8.88 -21.14 -15.11
CA PHE A 81 -8.77 -20.91 -16.56
C PHE A 81 -7.72 -21.78 -17.23
N LEU A 82 -6.73 -22.26 -16.47
CA LEU A 82 -5.59 -23.01 -16.99
C LEU A 82 -5.64 -24.50 -16.64
N HIS A 83 -6.85 -25.04 -16.51
CA HIS A 83 -7.05 -26.48 -16.33
C HIS A 83 -6.34 -27.25 -17.46
N GLY A 84 -5.50 -28.22 -17.08
CA GLY A 84 -4.71 -29.04 -18.01
C GLY A 84 -3.28 -28.57 -18.27
N TYR A 85 -2.90 -27.36 -17.84
CA TYR A 85 -1.50 -26.93 -17.85
C TYR A 85 -0.75 -27.41 -16.61
N SER A 86 0.57 -27.60 -16.72
CA SER A 86 1.41 -27.91 -15.57
C SER A 86 1.35 -26.81 -14.51
N LEU A 87 1.54 -27.15 -13.23
CA LEU A 87 1.52 -26.18 -12.12
C LEU A 87 2.53 -25.03 -12.34
N VAL A 88 3.70 -25.34 -12.92
CA VAL A 88 4.74 -24.36 -13.26
C VAL A 88 4.25 -23.36 -14.30
N THR A 89 3.58 -23.84 -15.35
CA THR A 89 3.01 -22.98 -16.41
C THR A 89 1.91 -22.07 -15.85
N GLN A 90 1.06 -22.61 -14.97
CA GLN A 90 0.00 -21.83 -14.34
C GLN A 90 0.57 -20.70 -13.46
N ALA A 91 1.55 -21.03 -12.63
CA ALA A 91 2.23 -20.05 -11.77
C ALA A 91 2.94 -18.97 -12.60
N ALA A 92 3.65 -19.36 -13.67
CA ALA A 92 4.35 -18.42 -14.54
C ALA A 92 3.39 -17.42 -15.21
N LEU A 93 2.26 -17.90 -15.74
CA LEU A 93 1.28 -17.03 -16.41
C LEU A 93 0.53 -16.14 -15.41
N SER A 94 0.22 -16.66 -14.23
CA SER A 94 -0.33 -15.86 -13.12
C SER A 94 0.64 -14.75 -12.71
N ALA A 95 1.92 -15.06 -12.51
CA ALA A 95 2.92 -14.06 -12.12
C ALA A 95 3.12 -13.01 -13.23
N ALA A 96 3.21 -13.45 -14.49
CA ALA A 96 3.40 -12.57 -15.64
C ALA A 96 2.25 -11.56 -15.83
N THR A 97 1.04 -11.88 -15.33
CA THR A 97 -0.12 -11.00 -15.41
C THR A 97 -0.29 -10.14 -14.15
N VAL A 98 -0.18 -10.74 -12.97
CA VAL A 98 -0.46 -10.05 -11.70
C VAL A 98 0.69 -9.21 -11.17
N VAL A 99 1.94 -9.60 -11.39
CA VAL A 99 3.09 -8.78 -10.92
C VAL A 99 3.08 -7.39 -11.56
N PRO A 100 2.94 -7.23 -12.90
CA PRO A 100 2.85 -5.89 -13.49
C PRO A 100 1.66 -5.09 -12.98
N LEU A 101 0.49 -5.72 -12.78
CA LEU A 101 -0.70 -5.06 -12.24
C LEU A 101 -0.45 -4.54 -10.82
N LEU A 102 0.10 -5.37 -9.94
CA LEU A 102 0.46 -5.00 -8.58
C LEU A 102 1.52 -3.90 -8.58
N LEU A 103 2.59 -4.03 -9.38
CA LEU A 103 3.64 -3.02 -9.44
C LEU A 103 3.11 -1.67 -9.93
N VAL A 104 2.30 -1.64 -11.00
CA VAL A 104 1.80 -0.39 -11.54
C VAL A 104 0.76 0.23 -10.61
N PHE A 105 -0.27 -0.52 -10.21
CA PHE A 105 -1.43 0.02 -9.51
C PHE A 105 -1.32 -0.03 -7.99
N GLY A 106 -0.66 -1.05 -7.44
CA GLY A 106 -0.44 -1.24 -6.01
C GLY A 106 0.79 -0.50 -5.48
N GLU A 107 1.81 -0.24 -6.31
CA GLU A 107 3.06 0.35 -5.83
C GLU A 107 3.50 1.63 -6.53
N VAL A 108 3.92 1.56 -7.79
CA VAL A 108 4.59 2.67 -8.48
C VAL A 108 3.67 3.89 -8.61
N THR A 109 2.42 3.69 -9.05
CA THR A 109 1.45 4.78 -9.21
C THR A 109 1.07 5.43 -7.87
N PRO A 110 0.64 4.68 -6.84
CA PRO A 110 0.30 5.29 -5.55
C PRO A 110 1.51 5.96 -4.88
N LYS A 111 2.72 5.39 -4.97
CA LYS A 111 3.95 6.03 -4.47
C LYS A 111 4.25 7.33 -5.20
N THR A 112 4.16 7.34 -6.53
CA THR A 112 4.39 8.54 -7.35
C THR A 112 3.40 9.64 -7.01
N PHE A 113 2.11 9.30 -6.87
CA PHE A 113 1.07 10.25 -6.48
C PHE A 113 1.28 10.77 -5.05
N ALA A 114 1.66 9.88 -4.13
CA ALA A 114 1.97 10.21 -2.74
C ALA A 114 3.16 11.17 -2.60
N ALA A 115 4.22 10.98 -3.37
CA ALA A 115 5.37 11.87 -3.35
C ALA A 115 5.00 13.31 -3.77
N GLN A 116 4.09 13.46 -4.75
CA GLN A 116 3.66 14.78 -5.24
C GLN A 116 2.68 15.50 -4.29
N ARG A 117 1.91 14.74 -3.50
CA ARG A 117 0.85 15.26 -2.61
C ARG A 117 0.98 14.76 -1.18
N ALA A 118 2.21 14.74 -0.68
CA ALA A 118 2.59 14.11 0.59
C ALA A 118 1.73 14.57 1.78
N GLU A 119 1.67 15.88 2.08
CA GLU A 119 0.90 16.38 3.23
C GLU A 119 -0.61 16.06 3.14
N GLY A 120 -1.19 16.14 1.94
CA GLY A 120 -2.61 15.89 1.71
C GLY A 120 -2.97 14.41 1.92
N LEU A 121 -2.15 13.51 1.37
CA LEU A 121 -2.34 12.07 1.55
C LEU A 121 -1.99 11.62 2.95
N ALA A 122 -0.94 12.16 3.56
CA ALA A 122 -0.60 11.91 4.96
C ALA A 122 -1.79 12.21 5.89
N ARG A 123 -2.52 13.32 5.65
CA ARG A 123 -3.74 13.64 6.40
C ARG A 123 -4.87 12.63 6.20
N ALA A 124 -5.04 12.11 4.99
CA ALA A 124 -6.05 11.11 4.70
C ALA A 124 -5.73 9.76 5.38
N VAL A 125 -4.45 9.37 5.42
CA VAL A 125 -4.00 8.07 5.94
C VAL A 125 -3.65 8.10 7.44
N ALA A 126 -3.45 9.26 8.05
CA ALA A 126 -3.09 9.38 9.47
C ALA A 126 -4.16 8.84 10.43
N ARG A 127 -5.44 8.94 10.07
CA ARG A 127 -6.54 8.38 10.89
C ARG A 127 -6.52 6.85 10.92
N PRO A 128 -6.53 6.14 9.79
CA PRO A 128 -6.51 4.68 9.79
C PRO A 128 -5.24 4.07 10.39
N LEU A 129 -4.09 4.76 10.30
CA LEU A 129 -2.81 4.24 10.82
C LEU A 129 -2.57 4.50 12.32
N ARG A 130 -3.40 5.34 12.96
CA ARG A 130 -3.30 5.63 14.40
C ARG A 130 -4.27 4.78 15.25
N LEU A 131 -5.20 4.06 14.61
CA LEU A 131 -6.06 3.07 15.26
C LEU A 131 -5.23 1.85 15.67
#